data_AF-A0A967P861-F1
#
_entry.id   AF-A0A967P861-F1
#
_cell.length_a   1.000
_cell.length_b   1.000
_cell.length_c   1.000
_cell.angle_alpha   90.00
_cell.angle_beta   90.00
_cell.angle_gamma   90.00
#
_symmetry.space_group_name_H-M   'P 1'
#
loop_
_entity.id
_entity.type
_entity.pdbx_description
1 polymer ?
#
loop_
_entity_poly.entity_id
_entity_poly.type
_entity_poly.pdbx_seq_one_letter_code
_entity_poly.pdbx_strand_id
1 'polypeptide(L)' 'MAKTRHIYSCSACGAQAPKWTGQCLECGAWNTLTETLAAPSRGGRLEAFSG' A
#
# COMPACT_ATOMS: atom_id res chain seq x y z
N MET A 1 18.77 3.22 -1.84
CA MET A 1 17.99 2.13 -1.21
C MET A 1 16.55 2.60 -1.08
N ALA A 2 15.61 1.99 -1.81
CA ALA A 2 14.21 2.37 -1.75
C ALA A 2 13.70 2.07 -0.34
N LYS A 3 13.38 3.12 0.43
CA LYS A 3 12.87 2.99 1.79
C LYS A 3 11.50 2.30 1.68
N THR A 4 11.42 1.02 2.02
CA THR A 4 10.16 0.28 2.12
C THR A 4 9.26 1.04 3.08
N ARG A 5 8.23 1.71 2.55
CA ARG A 5 7.21 2.36 3.37
C ARG A 5 6.08 1.37 3.54
N HIS A 6 5.80 1.00 4.78
CA HIS A 6 4.60 0.23 5.12
C HIS A 6 3.40 1.17 4.98
N ILE A 7 2.39 0.77 4.21
CA ILE A 7 1.14 1.50 4.04
C ILE A 7 0.02 0.57 4.49
N TYR A 8 -0.97 1.08 5.20
CA TYR A 8 -2.12 0.32 5.65
C TYR A 8 -3.32 0.65 4.77
N SER A 9 -3.88 -0.34 4.09
CA SER A 9 -5.05 -0.19 3.23
C SER A 9 -6.30 -0.68 3.95
N CYS A 10 -7.37 0.10 3.98
CA CYS A 10 -8.63 -0.28 4.59
C CYS A 10 -9.44 -1.16 3.63
N SER A 11 -9.76 -2.39 4.04
CA SER A 11 -10.57 -3.33 3.24
C SER A 11 -12.05 -2.95 3.14
N ALA A 12 -12.54 -2.00 3.95
CA ALA A 12 -13.94 -1.56 3.91
C ALA A 12 -14.20 -0.40 2.94
N CYS A 13 -13.24 0.50 2.75
CA CYS A 13 -13.39 1.67 1.86
C CYS A 13 -12.26 1.87 0.86
N GLY A 14 -11.14 1.15 0.98
CA GLY A 14 -9.95 1.31 0.14
C GLY A 14 -9.01 2.44 0.58
N ALA A 15 -9.26 3.08 1.72
CA ALA A 15 -8.44 4.16 2.23
C ALA A 15 -7.02 3.71 2.61
N GLN A 16 -6.01 4.55 2.37
CA GLN A 16 -4.62 4.24 2.65
C GLN A 16 -4.09 5.13 3.77
N ALA A 17 -3.48 4.53 4.81
CA ALA A 17 -2.92 5.22 5.95
C ALA A 17 -1.42 4.90 6.09
N PRO A 18 -0.55 5.89 6.37
CA PRO A 18 0.89 5.67 6.57
C PRO A 18 1.24 5.11 7.96
N LYS A 19 0.26 5.01 8.87
CA LYS A 19 0.40 4.49 10.23
C LYS A 19 -0.82 3.65 10.61
N TRP A 20 -0.62 2.63 11.43
CA TRP A 20 -1.71 1.83 11.98
C TRP A 20 -2.36 2.57 13.14
N THR A 21 -3.66 2.83 13.05
CA THR A 21 -4.46 3.43 14.13
C THR A 21 -5.57 2.53 14.66
N GLY A 22 -5.77 1.33 14.11
CA GLY A 22 -6.82 0.37 14.51
C GLY A 22 -8.20 0.74 13.99
N GLN A 23 -8.48 2.04 13.88
CA GLN A 23 -9.63 2.64 13.24
C GLN A 23 -9.24 3.33 11.92
N CYS A 24 -10.02 3.08 10.87
CA CYS A 24 -9.92 3.80 9.60
C CYS A 24 -10.43 5.25 9.78
N LEU A 25 -9.63 6.23 9.38
CA LEU A 25 -9.98 7.65 9.48
C LEU A 25 -11.00 8.11 8.42
N GLU A 26 -11.14 7.36 7.33
CA GLU A 26 -12.06 7.72 6.23
C GLU A 26 -13.47 7.18 6.47
N CYS A 27 -13.61 5.91 6.88
CA CYS A 27 -14.92 5.27 7.07
C CYS A 27 -15.26 4.99 8.53
N GLY A 28 -14.34 5.21 9.47
CA GLY A 28 -14.55 4.91 10.89
C GLY A 28 -14.53 3.43 11.27
N ALA A 29 -14.33 2.52 10.31
CA ALA A 29 -14.34 1.08 10.57
C ALA A 29 -13.10 0.62 11.36
N TRP A 30 -13.31 -0.32 12.28
CA TRP A 30 -12.28 -0.93 13.10
C TRP A 30 -11.86 -2.30 12.54
N ASN A 31 -10.61 -2.71 12.74
CA ASN A 31 -10.07 -4.00 12.28
C ASN A 31 -10.13 -4.24 10.75
N THR A 32 -10.27 -3.18 9.95
CA THR A 32 -10.31 -3.25 8.48
C THR A 32 -9.01 -2.81 7.83
N LEU A 33 -8.06 -2.27 8.59
CA LEU A 33 -6.75 -1.84 8.10
C LEU A 33 -5.82 -3.05 7.88
N THR A 34 -5.37 -3.23 6.65
CA THR A 34 -4.49 -4.32 6.19
C THR A 34 -3.14 -3.75 5.78
N GLU A 35 -2.05 -4.29 6.33
CA GLU A 35 -0.70 -3.86 5.95
C GLU A 35 -0.39 -4.27 4.50
N THR A 36 -0.03 -3.28 3.70
CA THR A 36 0.42 -3.41 2.33
C THR A 36 1.83 -2.84 2.25
N LEU A 37 2.78 -3.69 1.85
CA LEU A 37 4.09 -3.21 1.45
C LEU A 37 3.90 -2.41 0.18
N ALA A 38 4.18 -1.10 0.21
CA ALA A 38 4.30 -0.34 -1.02
C ALA A 38 5.46 -0.98 -1.79
N ALA A 39 5.12 -1.82 -2.77
CA ALA A 39 6.12 -2.47 -3.60
C ALA A 39 7.06 -1.36 -4.10
N PRO A 40 8.39 -1.54 -4.03
CA PRO A 40 9.29 -0.61 -4.66
C PRO A 40 8.82 -0.55 -6.11
N SER A 41 8.40 0.65 -6.55
CA SER A 41 7.96 0.88 -7.92
C SER A 41 8.95 0.16 -8.82
N ARG A 42 8.49 -0.90 -9.49
CA ARG A 42 9.31 -1.62 -10.47
C ARG A 42 9.47 -0.68 -11.67
N GLY A 43 10.31 0.33 -11.50
CA GLY A 43 10.98 0.99 -12.60
C GLY A 43 11.93 -0.02 -13.21
N GLY A 44 11.65 -0.39 -14.46
CA GLY A 44 12.57 -1.16 -15.29
C GLY A 44 12.27 -2.65 -15.40
N ARG A 45 11.21 -3.02 -16.13
CA ARG A 45 11.27 -4.22 -17.00
C ARG A 45 10.30 -4.17 -18.19
N LEU A 46 10.31 -3.02 -18.86
CA LEU A 46 10.25 -2.94 -20.31
C LEU A 46 11.71 -2.64 -20.67
N GLU A 47 12.49 -3.62 -21.10
CA GLU A 47 12.90 -3.72 -22.49
C GLU A 47 13.65 -5.05 -22.65
N ALA A 48 13.12 -5.94 -23.46
CA ALA A 48 13.85 -6.92 -24.29
C ALA A 48 12.83 -7.86 -24.96
N PHE A 49 11.91 -7.31 -25.73
CA PHE A 49 11.43 -8.00 -26.93
C PHE A 49 12.16 -7.30 -28.08
N SER A 50 13.15 -7.94 -28.67
CA SER A 50 13.66 -7.52 -29.97
C SER A 50 14.47 -8.66 -30.57
N GLY A 51 13.99 -9.17 -31.71
CA GLY A 51 14.76 -9.82 -32.78
C GLY A 51 15.44 -11.12 -32.43
#